data_AF-A0A1U7D017-F1
#
_entry.id   AF-A0A1U7D017-F1
#
_cell.length_a   1.000
_cell.length_b   1.000
_cell.length_c   1.000
_cell.angle_alpha   90.00
_cell.angle_beta   90.00
_cell.angle_gamma   90.00
#
_symmetry.space_group_name_H-M   'P 1'
#
loop_
_entity.id
_entity.type
_entity.pdbx_description
1 polymer ?
#
loop_
_entity_poly.entity_id
_entity_poly.type
_entity_poly.pdbx_seq_one_letter_code
_entity_poly.pdbx_strand_id
1 'polypeptide(L)'
;MILIHLEEEMSRLEYERDEIVAVLKDLGEEIRRLKAQIEDGAEVSKTETGKLMSDVRYWMRASHETEAQIANVRRKQKGLAGDWALDLDRARDEIGCRMARLRRCCGAGRLPE
;
A
#
# COMPACT_ATOMS: atom_id res chain seq x y z
N MET A 1 -8.77 10.43 -17.15
CA MET A 1 -7.70 9.42 -17.26
C MET A 1 -7.09 9.25 -15.87
N ILE A 2 -7.78 8.51 -14.98
CA ILE A 2 -7.39 8.32 -13.57
C ILE A 2 -6.67 6.97 -13.38
N LEU A 3 -7.06 5.96 -14.18
CA LEU A 3 -6.49 4.61 -14.13
C LEU A 3 -4.98 4.60 -14.42
N ILE A 4 -4.53 5.35 -15.43
CA ILE A 4 -3.12 5.37 -15.86
C ILE A 4 -2.20 5.95 -14.77
N HIS A 5 -2.64 6.96 -14.04
CA HIS A 5 -1.87 7.49 -12.90
C HIS A 5 -1.77 6.50 -11.72
N LEU A 6 -2.79 5.66 -11.49
CA LEU A 6 -2.73 4.64 -10.44
C LEU A 6 -1.82 3.47 -10.82
N GLU A 7 -1.72 3.14 -12.11
CA GLU A 7 -0.79 2.11 -12.62
C GLU A 7 0.67 2.59 -12.54
N GLU A 8 0.94 3.85 -12.91
CA GLU A 8 2.26 4.48 -12.74
C GLU A 8 2.67 4.56 -11.26
N GLU A 9 1.75 4.99 -10.38
CA GLU A 9 1.99 5.06 -8.94
C GLU A 9 2.27 3.67 -8.34
N MET A 10 1.50 2.65 -8.73
CA MET A 10 1.73 1.26 -8.30
C MET A 10 3.11 0.77 -8.74
N SER A 11 3.46 0.96 -10.02
CA SER A 11 4.73 0.50 -10.58
C SER A 11 5.92 1.12 -9.85
N ARG A 12 5.83 2.42 -9.51
CA ARG A 12 6.86 3.11 -8.71
C ARG A 12 6.98 2.53 -7.31
N LEU A 13 5.86 2.26 -6.63
CA LEU A 13 5.87 1.70 -5.27
C LEU A 13 6.38 0.26 -5.25
N GLU A 14 6.08 -0.53 -6.28
CA GLU A 14 6.60 -1.90 -6.41
C GLU A 14 8.12 -1.88 -6.63
N TYR A 15 8.63 -0.96 -7.45
CA TYR A 15 10.06 -0.76 -7.60
C TYR A 15 10.73 -0.36 -6.28
N GLU A 16 10.14 0.61 -5.56
CA GLU A 16 10.65 1.03 -4.25
C GLU A 16 10.66 -0.13 -3.24
N ARG A 17 9.62 -0.96 -3.22
CA ARG A 17 9.56 -2.17 -2.39
C ARG A 17 10.68 -3.16 -2.75
N ASP A 18 10.97 -3.35 -4.03
CA ASP A 18 12.03 -4.26 -4.47
C ASP A 18 13.42 -3.75 -4.05
N GLU A 19 13.66 -2.44 -4.14
CA GLU A 19 14.88 -1.80 -3.62
C GLU A 19 15.02 -1.98 -2.10
N ILE A 20 13.94 -1.73 -1.34
CA ILE A 20 13.94 -1.95 0.11
C ILE A 20 14.26 -3.40 0.45
N VAL A 21 13.71 -4.37 -0.30
CA VAL A 21 14.01 -5.79 -0.11
C VAL A 21 15.49 -6.10 -0.38
N ALA A 22 16.08 -5.50 -1.41
CA ALA A 22 17.51 -5.66 -1.69
C ALA A 22 18.35 -5.16 -0.52
N VAL A 23 18.09 -3.94 -0.05
CA VAL A 23 18.84 -3.33 1.06
C VAL A 23 18.67 -4.13 2.37
N LEU A 24 17.47 -4.59 2.70
CA LEU A 24 17.24 -5.39 3.90
C LEU A 24 17.96 -6.75 3.85
N LYS A 25 18.11 -7.34 2.65
CA LYS A 25 18.92 -8.57 2.49
C LYS A 25 20.39 -8.30 2.78
N ASP A 26 20.94 -7.22 2.23
CA ASP A 26 22.33 -6.83 2.42
C ASP A 26 22.62 -6.54 3.90
N LEU A 27 21.76 -5.75 4.56
CA LEU A 27 21.85 -5.51 6.01
C LEU A 27 21.76 -6.82 6.80
N GLY A 28 20.89 -7.74 6.39
CA GLY A 28 20.79 -9.07 7.00
C GLY A 28 22.08 -9.90 6.86
N GLU A 29 22.80 -9.78 5.75
CA GLU A 29 24.12 -10.39 5.58
C GLU A 29 25.18 -9.76 6.47
N GLU A 30 25.20 -8.43 6.57
CA GLU A 30 26.13 -7.71 7.44
C GLU A 30 25.94 -8.10 8.92
N ILE A 31 24.70 -8.22 9.38
CA ILE A 31 24.40 -8.70 10.74
C ILE A 31 24.95 -10.10 10.96
N ARG A 32 24.79 -11.02 9.98
CA ARG A 32 25.33 -12.38 10.09
C ARG A 32 26.86 -12.38 10.14
N ARG A 33 27.52 -11.53 9.36
CA ARG A 33 28.98 -11.37 9.39
C ARG A 33 29.46 -10.83 10.74
N LEU A 34 28.80 -9.81 11.29
CA LEU A 34 29.13 -9.29 12.62
C LEU A 34 28.92 -10.34 13.70
N LYS A 35 27.84 -11.12 13.63
CA LYS A 35 27.60 -12.23 14.56
C LYS A 35 28.75 -13.24 14.53
N ALA A 36 29.20 -13.66 13.35
CA ALA A 36 30.32 -14.58 13.21
C ALA A 36 31.63 -14.01 13.80
N GLN A 37 31.91 -12.73 13.57
CA GLN A 37 33.07 -12.05 14.17
C GLN A 37 33.04 -12.06 15.70
N ILE A 38 31.87 -11.81 16.30
CA ILE A 38 31.69 -11.87 17.77
C ILE A 38 31.93 -13.30 18.28
N GLU A 39 31.41 -14.30 17.57
CA GLU A 39 31.59 -15.72 17.92
C GLU A 39 33.06 -16.15 17.83
N ASP A 40 33.82 -15.60 16.88
CA ASP A 40 35.27 -15.81 16.73
C ASP A 40 36.11 -14.98 17.74
N GLY A 41 35.47 -14.21 18.63
CA GLY A 41 36.12 -13.43 19.66
C GLY A 41 36.72 -12.11 19.17
N ALA A 42 36.36 -11.64 17.98
CA ALA A 42 36.79 -10.35 17.47
C ALA A 42 36.14 -9.20 18.25
N GLU A 43 36.89 -8.13 18.48
CA GLU A 43 36.35 -6.91 19.07
C GLU A 43 35.59 -6.11 18.01
N VAL A 44 34.30 -5.89 18.23
CA VAL A 44 33.41 -5.20 17.29
C VAL A 44 33.11 -3.79 17.78
N SER A 45 33.15 -2.83 16.87
CA SER A 45 32.82 -1.44 17.18
C SER A 45 31.35 -1.29 17.54
N LYS A 46 31.08 -0.86 18.79
CA LYS A 46 29.72 -0.53 19.26
C LYS A 46 29.07 0.57 18.42
N THR A 47 29.86 1.53 17.95
CA THR A 47 29.37 2.64 17.11
C THR A 47 28.89 2.14 15.76
N GLU A 48 29.65 1.27 15.10
CA GLU A 48 29.28 0.70 13.80
C GLU A 48 28.07 -0.23 13.93
N THR A 49 28.05 -1.08 14.95
CA THR A 49 26.89 -1.93 15.27
C THR A 49 25.63 -1.10 15.54
N GLY A 50 25.78 0.02 16.26
CA GLY A 50 24.67 0.94 16.55
C GLY A 50 24.12 1.64 15.31
N LYS A 51 24.99 2.01 14.36
CA LYS A 51 24.59 2.55 13.05
C LYS A 51 23.83 1.49 12.26
N LEU A 52 24.38 0.29 12.13
CA LEU A 52 23.73 -0.81 11.42
C LEU A 52 22.32 -1.10 11.96
N MET A 53 22.14 -1.15 13.28
CA MET A 53 20.81 -1.36 13.86
C MET A 53 19.85 -0.19 13.61
N SER A 54 20.38 1.02 13.48
CA SER A 54 19.57 2.19 13.15
C SER A 54 19.12 2.15 11.69
N ASP A 55 20.00 1.73 10.78
CA ASP A 55 19.68 1.57 9.37
C ASP A 55 18.64 0.47 9.15
N VAL A 56 18.77 -0.67 9.83
CA VAL A 56 17.75 -1.74 9.82
C VAL A 56 16.39 -1.21 10.26
N ARG A 57 16.32 -0.48 11.39
CA ARG A 57 15.06 0.10 11.88
C ARG A 57 14.46 1.10 10.90
N TYR A 58 15.30 1.90 10.25
CA TYR A 58 14.87 2.85 9.22
C TYR A 58 14.23 2.11 8.04
N TRP A 59 14.92 1.11 7.48
CA TRP A 59 14.43 0.36 6.32
C TRP A 59 13.21 -0.50 6.62
N MET A 60 13.08 -1.02 7.85
CA MET A 60 11.83 -1.67 8.30
C MET A 60 10.65 -0.70 8.30
N ARG A 61 10.86 0.54 8.77
CA ARG A 61 9.81 1.57 8.75
C ARG A 61 9.44 1.95 7.32
N ALA A 62 10.44 2.18 6.47
CA ALA A 62 10.22 2.46 5.05
C ALA A 62 9.40 1.33 4.40
N SER A 63 9.77 0.07 4.62
CA SER A 63 9.01 -1.09 4.15
C SER A 63 7.53 -1.05 4.57
N HIS A 64 7.26 -0.82 5.86
CA HIS A 64 5.88 -0.73 6.35
C HIS A 64 5.09 0.41 5.70
N GLU A 65 5.73 1.56 5.48
CA GLU A 65 5.10 2.71 4.83
C GLU A 65 4.80 2.43 3.35
N THR A 66 5.77 1.90 2.59
CA THR A 66 5.57 1.53 1.18
C THR A 66 4.46 0.49 1.03
N GLU A 67 4.41 -0.52 1.90
CA GLU A 67 3.33 -1.53 1.88
C GLU A 67 1.95 -0.91 2.18
N ALA A 68 1.87 0.05 3.10
CA ALA A 68 0.63 0.77 3.38
C ALA A 68 0.18 1.60 2.17
N GLN A 69 1.12 2.24 1.47
CA GLN A 69 0.83 3.00 0.24
C GLN A 69 0.36 2.06 -0.88
N ILE A 70 1.03 0.93 -1.11
CA ILE A 70 0.59 -0.10 -2.07
C ILE A 70 -0.83 -0.57 -1.76
N ALA A 71 -1.12 -0.88 -0.49
CA ALA A 71 -2.46 -1.29 -0.08
C ALA A 71 -3.52 -0.22 -0.39
N ASN A 72 -3.19 1.05 -0.21
CA ASN A 72 -4.06 2.17 -0.55
C ASN A 72 -4.28 2.30 -2.07
N VAL A 73 -3.23 2.21 -2.89
CA VAL A 73 -3.38 2.24 -4.35
C VAL A 73 -4.20 1.05 -4.84
N ARG A 74 -4.01 -0.15 -4.28
CA ARG A 74 -4.84 -1.34 -4.59
C ARG A 74 -6.31 -1.13 -4.23
N ARG A 75 -6.62 -0.45 -3.12
CA ARG A 75 -8.01 -0.08 -2.77
C ARG A 75 -8.60 0.88 -3.81
N LYS A 76 -7.85 1.92 -4.19
CA LYS A 76 -8.27 2.89 -5.22
C LYS A 76 -8.52 2.22 -6.57
N GLN A 77 -7.65 1.30 -7.00
CA GLN A 77 -7.81 0.54 -8.25
C GLN A 77 -9.09 -0.31 -8.27
N LYS A 78 -9.51 -0.85 -7.12
CA LYS A 78 -10.76 -1.60 -6.97
C LYS A 78 -12.02 -0.73 -6.91
N GLY A 79 -11.91 0.58 -7.14
CA GLY A 79 -13.05 1.50 -7.07
C GLY A 79 -13.59 1.71 -5.65
N LEU A 80 -12.86 1.27 -4.62
CA LEU A 80 -13.21 1.52 -3.23
C LEU A 80 -12.83 2.97 -2.90
N ALA A 81 -13.79 3.89 -3.03
CA ALA A 81 -13.60 5.30 -2.75
C ALA A 81 -13.92 5.64 -1.28
N GLY A 82 -12.91 6.09 -0.52
CA GLY A 82 -13.04 6.58 0.87
C GLY A 82 -12.72 5.53 1.95
N ASP A 83 -12.74 5.96 3.23
CA ASP A 83 -12.57 5.09 4.41
C ASP A 83 -13.73 4.08 4.59
N TRP A 84 -14.79 4.22 3.79
CA TRP A 84 -15.93 3.31 3.74
C TRP A 84 -15.88 2.56 2.41
N ALA A 85 -15.86 1.23 2.46
CA ALA A 85 -15.81 0.35 1.29
C ALA A 85 -17.11 0.43 0.46
N LEU A 86 -17.29 1.54 -0.28
CA LEU A 86 -18.41 1.75 -1.18
C LEU A 86 -17.99 1.40 -2.62
N ASP A 87 -18.60 0.37 -3.18
CA ASP A 87 -18.46 -0.02 -4.58
C ASP A 87 -19.32 0.91 -5.45
N LEU A 88 -18.67 1.88 -6.12
CA LEU A 88 -19.34 2.91 -6.90
C LEU A 88 -19.99 2.38 -8.18
N ASP A 89 -19.45 1.30 -8.76
CA ASP A 89 -20.02 0.72 -9.98
C ASP A 89 -21.28 -0.07 -9.65
N ARG A 90 -21.24 -0.89 -8.59
CA ARG A 90 -22.45 -1.53 -8.06
C ARG A 90 -23.49 -0.50 -7.62
N ALA A 91 -23.08 0.55 -6.92
CA ALA A 91 -23.99 1.61 -6.52
C ALA A 91 -24.63 2.30 -7.74
N ARG A 92 -23.86 2.55 -8.80
CA ARG A 92 -24.36 3.12 -10.06
C ARG A 92 -25.38 2.21 -10.72
N ASP A 93 -25.13 0.91 -10.78
CA ASP A 93 -26.06 -0.06 -11.34
C ASP A 93 -27.36 -0.18 -10.52
N GLU A 94 -27.24 -0.24 -9.20
CA GLU A 94 -28.40 -0.29 -8.30
C GLU A 94 -29.26 0.98 -8.40
N ILE A 95 -28.63 2.16 -8.40
CA ILE A 95 -29.30 3.45 -8.57
C ILE A 95 -29.92 3.55 -9.96
N GLY A 96 -29.19 3.20 -11.01
CA GLY A 96 -29.67 3.21 -12.39
C GLY A 96 -30.90 2.32 -12.58
N CYS A 97 -30.88 1.11 -12.02
CA CYS A 97 -32.02 0.19 -12.02
C CYS A 97 -33.23 0.74 -11.26
N ARG A 98 -33.03 1.43 -10.13
CA ARG A 98 -34.11 2.09 -9.38
C ARG A 98 -34.70 3.27 -10.16
N MET A 99 -33.86 4.11 -10.74
CA MET A 99 -34.30 5.23 -11.58
C MET A 99 -35.05 4.75 -12.82
N ALA A 100 -34.58 3.68 -13.46
CA ALA A 100 -35.26 3.08 -14.61
C ALA A 100 -36.66 2.57 -14.24
N ARG A 101 -36.84 2.00 -13.04
CA ARG A 101 -38.16 1.61 -12.53
C ARG A 101 -39.07 2.82 -12.30
N LEU A 102 -38.56 3.87 -11.66
CA LEU A 102 -39.33 5.11 -11.45
C LEU A 102 -39.75 5.75 -12.79
N ARG A 103 -38.87 5.75 -13.79
CA ARG A 103 -39.20 6.24 -15.15
C ARG A 103 -40.32 5.43 -15.80
N ARG A 104 -40.32 4.10 -15.64
CA ARG A 104 -41.41 3.23 -16.15
C ARG A 104 -42.74 3.49 -15.46
N CYS A 105 -42.73 3.97 -14.22
CA CYS A 105 -43.95 4.37 -13.53
C CYS A 105 -44.53 5.70 -14.05
N CYS A 106 -43.87 6.41 -14.97
CA CYS A 106 -44.40 7.63 -15.63
C CYS A 106 -45.02 8.68 -14.69
N GLY A 107 -44.54 8.80 -13.44
CA GLY A 107 -45.13 9.71 -12.45
C GLY A 107 -46.45 9.24 -11.82
N ALA A 108 -46.77 7.94 -11.88
CA ALA A 108 -47.83 7.31 -11.11
C ALA A 108 -47.48 7.35 -9.62
N GLY A 109 -47.92 8.42 -8.96
CA GLY A 109 -47.59 8.73 -7.57
C GLY A 109 -47.02 10.14 -7.40
N ARG A 110 -47.66 11.14 -8.02
CA ARG A 110 -47.35 12.55 -7.77
C ARG A 110 -47.59 12.81 -6.28
N LEU A 111 -46.52 13.05 -5.52
CA LEU A 111 -46.63 13.45 -4.12
C LEU A 111 -47.17 14.89 -4.09
N PRO A 112 -48.15 15.20 -3.24
CA PRO A 112 -48.61 16.58 -3.07
C PRO A 112 -47.46 17.44 -2.54
N GLU A 113 -47.36 18.67 -3.06
CA GLU A 113 -46.41 19.69 -2.60
C GLU A 113 -46.70 20.16 -1.17
#